data_AF-A0A0A8WQX7-F1
#
_entry.id   AF-A0A0A8WQX7-F1
#
_cell.length_a   1.000
_cell.length_b   1.000
_cell.length_c   1.000
_cell.angle_alpha   90.00
_cell.angle_beta   90.00
_cell.angle_gamma   90.00
#
_symmetry.space_group_name_H-M   'P 1'
#
loop_
_entity.id
_entity.type
_entity.pdbx_description
1 polymer ?
#
loop_
_entity_poly.entity_id
_entity_poly.type
_entity_poly.pdbx_seq_one_letter_code
_entity_poly.pdbx_strand_id
1 'polypeptide(L)'
;MMRLFAQILFLLLIPIALSAKEPSYRYAVAVTPTPVLNSPEFAVIFGGVPGNHIKTDSCGQMRELEFIALPGTVFEIKDQIVNNAFTFYRVTTIDYPSPPPQGLFIDNRFVRTSEVRPSSRRSILPPKEQIIKQLRDAAGTPYVWGGNVRSGIPEIREYYQLKSTEYRTGKDQLAGLDCSGLLYEASGGSTPRNTSELVHYGKGVEIDGLGPEMLAQILRPLDLVVWPGHVLIVLDNGEIIESRLNCDGRKSGVVIRPLMDRLSEIMRGRKPSNNIVSGKTGNKTFLVRRWHNIGSMQSK
;
A
#
# COMPACT_ATOMS: atom_id res chain seq x y z
N MET A 1 22.71 -84.74 -13.29
CA MET A 1 22.44 -83.76 -14.37
C MET A 1 21.05 -83.16 -14.12
N MET A 2 20.89 -82.12 -13.28
CA MET A 2 21.11 -80.69 -13.56
C MET A 2 20.25 -80.24 -14.76
N ARG A 3 19.10 -79.58 -14.57
CA ARG A 3 18.82 -78.12 -14.69
C ARG A 3 17.34 -78.02 -15.19
N LEU A 4 16.49 -77.03 -14.97
CA LEU A 4 16.57 -75.66 -14.46
C LEU A 4 15.11 -75.26 -14.11
N PHE A 5 14.80 -74.90 -12.86
CA PHE A 5 13.54 -74.24 -12.52
C PHE A 5 13.72 -72.73 -12.69
N ALA A 6 13.02 -72.13 -13.66
CA ALA A 6 13.01 -70.69 -13.87
C ALA A 6 12.04 -70.02 -12.89
N GLN A 7 12.54 -69.52 -11.76
CA GLN A 7 11.81 -68.63 -10.88
C GLN A 7 11.90 -67.21 -11.42
N ILE A 8 10.79 -66.71 -11.96
CA ILE A 8 10.61 -65.30 -12.33
C ILE A 8 10.36 -64.53 -11.04
N LEU A 9 11.40 -63.87 -10.53
CA LEU A 9 11.31 -62.94 -9.40
C LEU A 9 10.79 -61.60 -9.92
N PHE A 10 9.47 -61.39 -9.83
CA PHE A 10 8.84 -60.11 -10.12
C PHE A 10 9.13 -59.15 -8.94
N LEU A 11 10.22 -58.39 -9.04
CA LEU A 11 10.49 -57.28 -8.13
C LEU A 11 9.47 -56.16 -8.40
N LEU A 12 8.44 -56.10 -7.54
CA LEU A 12 7.54 -54.96 -7.41
C LEU A 12 8.35 -53.75 -6.91
N LEU A 13 8.88 -52.97 -7.85
CA LEU A 13 9.32 -51.60 -7.61
C LEU A 13 8.07 -50.75 -7.33
N ILE A 14 7.62 -50.75 -6.08
CA ILE A 14 6.65 -49.77 -5.61
C ILE A 14 7.39 -48.42 -5.64
N PRO A 15 6.97 -47.45 -6.49
CA PRO A 15 7.51 -46.11 -6.38
C PRO A 15 7.08 -45.58 -5.02
N ILE A 16 8.03 -45.47 -4.09
CA ILE A 16 7.86 -44.68 -2.88
C ILE A 16 7.71 -43.25 -3.39
N ALA A 17 6.46 -42.82 -3.56
CA ALA A 17 6.15 -41.42 -3.73
C ALA A 17 6.65 -40.73 -2.45
N LEU A 18 7.83 -40.11 -2.53
CA LEU A 18 8.20 -39.07 -1.59
C LEU A 18 7.12 -37.99 -1.73
N SER A 19 6.10 -38.08 -0.88
CA SER A 19 5.20 -36.96 -0.64
C SER A 19 6.08 -35.84 -0.12
N ALA A 20 6.46 -34.91 -0.99
CA ALA A 20 7.11 -33.68 -0.58
C ALA A 20 6.21 -33.08 0.49
N LYS A 21 6.70 -33.05 1.73
CA LYS A 21 5.98 -32.50 2.86
C LYS A 21 5.65 -31.06 2.48
N GLU A 22 4.38 -30.75 2.29
CA GLU A 22 4.00 -29.40 1.91
C GLU A 22 4.61 -28.42 2.92
N PRO A 23 5.21 -27.32 2.45
CA PRO A 23 5.81 -26.35 3.34
C PRO A 23 4.77 -25.91 4.38
N SER A 24 5.07 -26.19 5.65
CA SER A 24 4.17 -26.00 6.80
C SER A 24 3.97 -24.54 7.18
N TYR A 25 4.59 -23.60 6.47
CA TYR A 25 4.56 -22.18 6.79
C TYR A 25 3.21 -21.58 6.43
N ARG A 26 2.45 -21.21 7.46
CA ARG A 26 1.13 -20.58 7.32
C ARG A 26 1.18 -19.05 7.37
N TYR A 27 2.30 -18.49 7.82
CA TYR A 27 2.44 -17.05 8.06
C TYR A 27 3.77 -16.52 7.56
N ALA A 28 3.78 -15.23 7.21
CA ALA A 28 4.98 -14.45 6.95
C ALA A 28 4.94 -13.11 7.70
N VAL A 29 6.10 -12.57 8.04
CA VAL A 29 6.24 -11.25 8.68
C VAL A 29 7.22 -10.40 7.89
N ALA A 30 6.81 -9.19 7.51
CA ALA A 30 7.70 -8.19 6.92
C ALA A 30 8.89 -7.91 7.85
N VAL A 31 10.11 -8.11 7.36
CA VAL A 31 11.35 -7.79 8.10
C VAL A 31 11.82 -6.38 7.74
N THR A 32 11.69 -6.02 6.47
CA THR A 32 11.94 -4.70 5.91
C THR A 32 10.67 -4.18 5.24
N PRO A 33 10.61 -2.90 4.80
CA PRO A 33 9.52 -2.42 3.96
C PRO A 33 9.30 -3.38 2.77
N THR A 34 8.12 -4.00 2.73
CA THR A 34 7.84 -5.10 1.80
C THR A 34 6.85 -4.63 0.74
N PRO A 35 7.25 -4.56 -0.55
CA PRO A 35 6.30 -4.29 -1.63
C PRO A 35 5.21 -5.36 -1.65
N VAL A 36 3.95 -4.94 -1.68
CA VAL A 36 2.80 -5.84 -1.83
C VAL A 36 2.14 -5.55 -3.16
N LEU A 37 2.14 -6.56 -4.05
CA LEU A 37 1.67 -6.41 -5.42
C LEU A 37 0.32 -7.13 -5.62
N ASN A 38 -0.45 -6.71 -6.61
CA ASN A 38 -1.62 -7.44 -7.12
C ASN A 38 -1.28 -8.46 -8.21
N SER A 39 0.01 -8.68 -8.47
CA SER A 39 0.53 -9.64 -9.46
C SER A 39 1.70 -10.44 -8.88
N PRO A 40 1.81 -11.75 -9.21
CA PRO A 40 2.98 -12.56 -8.83
C PRO A 40 4.22 -12.27 -9.68
N GLU A 41 4.15 -11.43 -10.71
CA GLU A 41 5.22 -11.21 -11.71
C GLU A 41 6.30 -10.21 -11.26
N PHE A 42 6.75 -10.27 -10.00
CA PHE A 42 7.73 -9.34 -9.43
C PHE A 42 8.97 -9.12 -10.33
N ALA A 43 9.54 -10.20 -10.86
CA ALA A 43 10.74 -10.12 -11.68
C ALA A 43 10.52 -9.32 -12.98
N VAL A 44 9.33 -9.41 -13.59
CA VAL A 44 8.98 -8.65 -14.79
C VAL A 44 8.72 -7.19 -14.43
N ILE A 45 8.05 -6.95 -13.31
CA ILE A 45 7.68 -5.61 -12.83
C ILE A 45 8.91 -4.79 -12.46
N PHE A 46 9.88 -5.41 -11.79
CA PHE A 46 11.14 -4.81 -11.36
C PHE A 46 12.31 -5.14 -12.32
N GLY A 47 12.15 -4.94 -13.62
CA GLY A 47 13.31 -4.91 -14.55
C GLY A 47 13.33 -5.97 -15.66
N GLY A 48 12.69 -7.12 -15.49
CA GLY A 48 12.71 -8.23 -16.45
C GLY A 48 14.12 -8.71 -16.83
N VAL A 49 14.22 -9.57 -17.86
CA VAL A 49 15.51 -10.11 -18.38
C VAL A 49 16.55 -9.04 -18.77
N PRO A 50 16.19 -7.85 -19.32
CA PRO A 50 17.17 -6.80 -19.56
C PRO A 50 17.52 -5.99 -18.30
N GLY A 51 16.75 -6.07 -17.20
CA GLY A 51 17.04 -5.44 -15.91
C GLY A 51 17.08 -3.90 -15.92
N ASN A 52 16.51 -3.28 -16.95
CA ASN A 52 16.75 -1.87 -17.27
C ASN A 52 15.53 -0.95 -17.13
N HIS A 53 14.32 -1.48 -16.96
CA HIS A 53 13.12 -0.63 -16.83
C HIS A 53 12.06 -1.23 -15.90
N ILE A 54 11.41 -0.36 -15.12
CA ILE A 54 10.23 -0.72 -14.34
C ILE A 54 8.99 -0.54 -15.21
N LYS A 55 8.08 -1.52 -15.17
CA LYS A 55 6.80 -1.41 -15.86
C LYS A 55 5.99 -0.25 -15.27
N THR A 56 5.63 0.71 -16.13
CA THR A 56 4.81 1.87 -15.74
C THR A 56 3.72 2.15 -16.76
N ASP A 57 2.64 2.79 -16.31
CA ASP A 57 1.56 3.29 -17.17
C ASP A 57 1.94 4.61 -17.87
N SER A 58 1.01 5.20 -18.63
CA SER A 58 1.21 6.49 -19.30
C SER A 58 1.43 7.67 -18.35
N CYS A 59 1.14 7.53 -17.05
CA CYS A 59 1.42 8.50 -16.01
C CYS A 59 2.76 8.21 -15.29
N GLY A 60 3.52 7.23 -15.75
CA GLY A 60 4.79 6.81 -15.16
C GLY A 60 4.64 6.17 -13.77
N GLN A 61 3.52 5.49 -13.53
CA GLN A 61 3.18 4.80 -12.27
C GLN A 61 3.15 3.28 -12.44
N MET A 62 3.58 2.55 -11.41
CA MET A 62 3.43 1.09 -11.31
C MET A 62 2.05 0.77 -10.73
N ARG A 63 1.16 0.17 -11.53
CA ARG A 63 -0.23 -0.14 -11.10
C ARG A 63 -0.33 -1.45 -10.34
N GLU A 64 0.71 -2.25 -10.41
CA GLU A 64 0.81 -3.51 -9.73
C GLU A 64 1.08 -3.34 -8.23
N LEU A 65 1.64 -2.20 -7.81
CA LEU A 65 1.86 -1.90 -6.39
C LEU A 65 0.54 -1.50 -5.72
N GLU A 66 0.12 -2.29 -4.74
CA GLU A 66 -1.04 -1.98 -3.90
C GLU A 66 -0.61 -1.10 -2.71
N PHE A 67 0.41 -1.55 -1.98
CA PHE A 67 1.02 -0.79 -0.89
C PHE A 67 2.42 -1.33 -0.53
N ILE A 68 3.11 -0.63 0.37
CA ILE A 68 4.35 -1.12 1.00
C ILE A 68 4.04 -1.47 2.45
N ALA A 69 4.08 -2.74 2.79
CA ALA A 69 3.89 -3.20 4.17
C ALA A 69 5.06 -2.75 5.05
N LEU A 70 4.73 -2.21 6.23
CA LEU A 70 5.74 -1.77 7.20
C LEU A 70 6.38 -2.99 7.89
N PRO A 71 7.63 -2.90 8.37
CA PRO A 71 8.23 -3.95 9.18
C PRO A 71 7.30 -4.39 10.33
N GLY A 72 7.20 -5.70 10.52
CA GLY A 72 6.30 -6.34 11.49
C GLY A 72 4.89 -6.62 10.97
N THR A 73 4.53 -6.21 9.75
CA THR A 73 3.24 -6.57 9.12
C THR A 73 3.15 -8.10 9.00
N VAL A 74 2.04 -8.66 9.49
CA VAL A 74 1.79 -10.10 9.48
C VAL A 74 0.90 -10.47 8.30
N PHE A 75 1.29 -11.51 7.59
CA PHE A 75 0.57 -12.07 6.46
C PHE A 75 0.17 -13.51 6.76
N GLU A 76 -1.00 -13.91 6.29
CA GLU A 76 -1.38 -15.31 6.17
C GLU A 76 -1.05 -15.78 4.74
N ILE A 77 -0.27 -16.84 4.62
CA ILE A 77 0.12 -17.43 3.32
C ILE A 77 -1.02 -18.31 2.82
N LYS A 78 -1.52 -18.00 1.63
CA LYS A 78 -2.59 -18.73 0.94
C LYS A 78 -2.07 -19.63 -0.17
N ASP A 79 -0.90 -19.32 -0.72
CA ASP A 79 -0.25 -20.09 -1.75
C ASP A 79 1.24 -19.76 -1.82
N GLN A 80 2.03 -20.70 -2.34
CA GLN A 80 3.45 -20.52 -2.63
C GLN A 80 3.69 -20.70 -4.12
N ILE A 81 4.28 -19.69 -4.76
CA ILE A 81 4.59 -19.68 -6.18
C ILE A 81 6.11 -19.72 -6.31
N VAL A 82 6.63 -20.77 -6.95
CA VAL A 82 8.06 -20.95 -7.17
C VAL A 82 8.35 -20.84 -8.66
N ASN A 83 9.08 -19.80 -9.06
CA ASN A 83 9.47 -19.55 -10.44
C ASN A 83 10.99 -19.42 -10.55
N ASN A 84 11.65 -20.42 -11.14
CA ASN A 84 13.12 -20.50 -11.27
C ASN A 84 13.83 -20.30 -9.92
N ALA A 85 14.37 -19.11 -9.68
CA ALA A 85 15.16 -18.73 -8.51
C ALA A 85 14.36 -17.89 -7.48
N PHE A 86 13.08 -17.63 -7.71
CA PHE A 86 12.27 -16.78 -6.85
C PHE A 86 11.12 -17.56 -6.21
N THR A 87 10.84 -17.23 -4.95
CA THR A 87 9.65 -17.71 -4.24
C THR A 87 8.80 -16.52 -3.86
N PHE A 88 7.55 -16.55 -4.27
CA PHE A 88 6.54 -15.55 -3.94
C PHE A 88 5.43 -16.22 -3.14
N TYR A 89 4.78 -15.45 -2.27
CA TYR A 89 3.62 -15.91 -1.52
C TYR A 89 2.40 -15.12 -1.96
N ARG A 90 1.31 -15.82 -2.26
CA ARG A 90 -0.02 -15.21 -2.27
C ARG A 90 -0.49 -15.10 -0.83
N VAL A 91 -0.91 -13.92 -0.41
CA VAL A 91 -1.16 -13.61 0.99
C VAL A 91 -2.48 -12.86 1.22
N THR A 92 -2.93 -12.89 2.47
CA THR A 92 -3.89 -11.93 3.01
C THR A 92 -3.32 -11.24 4.24
N THR A 93 -3.75 -10.02 4.49
CA THR A 93 -3.40 -9.25 5.69
C THR A 93 -4.60 -8.43 6.16
N ILE A 94 -4.60 -8.05 7.44
CA ILE A 94 -5.61 -7.12 7.98
C ILE A 94 -5.29 -5.65 7.65
N ASP A 95 -4.05 -5.37 7.24
CA ASP A 95 -3.58 -4.00 6.99
C ASP A 95 -4.02 -3.45 5.62
N TYR A 96 -4.52 -4.32 4.73
CA TYR A 96 -4.97 -3.94 3.39
C TYR A 96 -6.00 -4.93 2.83
N PRO A 97 -7.12 -4.46 2.25
CA PRO A 97 -8.12 -5.32 1.63
C PRO A 97 -7.55 -5.98 0.37
N SER A 98 -7.67 -7.30 0.28
CA SER A 98 -7.19 -8.04 -0.88
C SER A 98 -8.07 -7.78 -2.11
N PRO A 99 -7.54 -7.29 -3.25
CA PRO A 99 -8.33 -7.11 -4.46
C PRO A 99 -8.71 -8.47 -5.06
N PRO A 100 -10.00 -8.75 -5.28
CA PRO A 100 -10.42 -9.94 -6.02
C PRO A 100 -10.21 -9.74 -7.53
N PRO A 101 -9.91 -10.79 -8.32
CA PRO A 101 -9.75 -12.20 -7.93
C PRO A 101 -8.28 -12.61 -7.64
N GLN A 102 -7.31 -11.76 -7.95
CA GLN A 102 -5.89 -12.14 -8.04
C GLN A 102 -5.23 -12.27 -6.66
N GLY A 103 -5.65 -11.47 -5.67
CA GLY A 103 -5.06 -11.48 -4.34
C GLY A 103 -3.86 -10.54 -4.20
N LEU A 104 -3.19 -10.62 -3.04
CA LEU A 104 -1.97 -9.90 -2.76
C LEU A 104 -0.77 -10.84 -2.83
N PHE A 105 0.37 -10.33 -3.29
CA PHE A 105 1.59 -11.10 -3.44
C PHE A 105 2.76 -10.39 -2.76
N ILE A 106 3.66 -11.17 -2.16
CA ILE A 106 4.91 -10.71 -1.55
C ILE A 106 6.08 -11.61 -1.97
N ASP A 107 7.28 -11.06 -2.01
CA ASP A 107 8.51 -11.79 -2.29
C ASP A 107 9.14 -12.31 -0.98
N ASN A 108 9.54 -13.59 -0.96
CA ASN A 108 10.03 -14.25 0.25
C ASN A 108 11.27 -13.59 0.86
N ARG A 109 12.03 -12.82 0.08
CA ARG A 109 13.28 -12.18 0.54
C ARG A 109 13.04 -10.99 1.48
N PHE A 110 11.85 -10.40 1.45
CA PHE A 110 11.48 -9.29 2.34
C PHE A 110 10.88 -9.75 3.68
N VAL A 111 10.62 -11.05 3.84
CA VAL A 111 9.83 -11.58 4.95
C VAL A 111 10.49 -12.77 5.64
N ARG A 112 10.09 -13.02 6.88
CA ARG A 112 10.40 -14.23 7.62
C ARG A 112 9.14 -15.07 7.77
N THR A 113 9.20 -16.35 7.41
CA THR A 113 8.07 -17.28 7.53
C THR A 113 7.94 -17.88 8.93
N SER A 114 6.75 -18.35 9.27
CA SER A 114 6.47 -19.06 10.52
C SER A 114 5.28 -20.02 10.38
N GLU A 115 5.31 -21.11 11.14
CA GLU A 115 4.19 -22.05 11.26
C GLU A 115 3.11 -21.53 12.23
N VAL A 116 3.53 -20.75 13.23
CA VAL A 116 2.65 -20.21 14.27
C VAL A 116 2.32 -18.76 13.95
N ARG A 117 1.07 -18.34 14.17
CA ARG A 117 0.65 -16.97 13.92
C ARG A 117 1.45 -15.99 14.78
N PRO A 118 2.25 -15.09 14.17
CA PRO A 118 2.97 -14.05 14.91
C PRO A 118 1.99 -13.03 15.50
N SER A 119 2.40 -12.37 16.58
CA SER A 119 1.66 -11.21 17.10
C SER A 119 1.58 -10.11 16.05
N SER A 120 0.41 -9.49 15.90
CA SER A 120 0.24 -8.33 15.02
C SER A 120 1.20 -7.19 15.39
N ARG A 121 1.59 -6.40 14.39
CA ARG A 121 2.38 -5.18 14.59
C ARG A 121 1.69 -4.27 15.61
N ARG A 122 2.42 -3.84 16.63
CA ARG A 122 1.94 -2.79 17.54
C ARG A 122 2.02 -1.45 16.79
N SER A 123 0.87 -0.97 16.34
CA SER A 123 0.72 0.40 15.83
C SER A 123 0.57 1.35 17.02
N ILE A 124 1.58 2.20 17.24
CA ILE A 124 1.52 3.26 18.25
C ILE A 124 1.18 4.54 17.50
N LEU A 125 -0.01 5.08 17.74
CA LEU A 125 -0.44 6.35 17.16
C LEU A 125 0.49 7.47 17.68
N PRO A 126 1.24 8.16 16.80
CA PRO A 126 2.08 9.26 17.23
C PRO A 126 1.23 10.45 17.71
N PRO A 127 1.77 11.32 18.59
CA PRO A 127 1.09 12.57 18.96
C PRO A 127 0.77 13.44 17.74
N LYS A 128 -0.28 14.26 17.86
CA LYS A 128 -0.79 15.13 16.80
C LYS A 128 0.33 15.97 16.18
N GLU A 129 1.14 16.60 17.02
CA GLU A 129 2.21 17.51 16.64
C GLU A 129 3.31 16.77 15.85
N GLN A 130 3.59 15.52 16.23
CA GLN A 130 4.52 14.67 15.52
C GLN A 130 3.98 14.27 14.13
N ILE A 131 2.69 13.97 14.00
CA ILE A 131 2.07 13.67 12.70
C ILE A 131 2.13 14.91 11.80
N ILE A 132 1.74 16.08 12.30
CA ILE A 132 1.80 17.34 11.54
C ILE A 132 3.22 17.64 11.09
N LYS A 133 4.21 17.46 11.98
CA LYS A 133 5.63 17.63 11.62
C LYS A 133 6.03 16.67 10.49
N GLN A 134 5.69 15.38 10.60
CA GLN A 134 6.04 14.39 9.57
C GLN A 134 5.39 14.70 8.23
N LEU A 135 4.13 15.15 8.22
CA LEU A 135 3.46 15.60 7.00
C LEU A 135 4.20 16.78 6.37
N ARG A 136 4.58 17.80 7.15
CA ARG A 136 5.33 18.95 6.64
C ARG A 136 6.71 18.56 6.09
N ASP A 137 7.42 17.68 6.80
CA ASP A 137 8.72 17.14 6.37
C ASP A 137 8.61 16.33 5.06
N ALA A 138 7.42 15.83 4.71
CA ALA A 138 7.20 15.09 3.47
C ALA A 138 6.98 16.00 2.24
N ALA A 139 6.83 17.32 2.41
CA ALA A 139 6.63 18.25 1.31
C ALA A 139 7.75 18.13 0.25
N GLY A 140 7.37 18.04 -1.02
CA GLY A 140 8.29 17.85 -2.13
C GLY A 140 8.63 16.38 -2.45
N THR A 141 8.21 15.42 -1.62
CA THR A 141 8.36 13.99 -1.89
C THR A 141 7.63 13.61 -3.19
N PRO A 142 8.24 12.83 -4.10
CA PRO A 142 7.59 12.40 -5.34
C PRO A 142 6.32 11.57 -5.10
N TYR A 143 5.40 11.63 -6.07
CA TYR A 143 4.26 10.72 -6.10
C TYR A 143 4.70 9.35 -6.61
N VAL A 144 4.36 8.31 -5.85
CA VAL A 144 4.47 6.90 -6.25
C VAL A 144 3.15 6.24 -5.91
N TRP A 145 2.43 5.75 -6.92
CA TRP A 145 1.23 4.93 -6.71
C TRP A 145 1.54 3.73 -5.82
N GLY A 146 0.74 3.48 -4.78
CA GLY A 146 1.01 2.43 -3.79
C GLY A 146 2.17 2.77 -2.83
N GLY A 147 2.82 3.92 -2.99
CA GLY A 147 3.93 4.36 -2.14
C GLY A 147 3.47 4.87 -0.77
N ASN A 148 4.11 4.38 0.29
CA ASN A 148 3.96 4.88 1.66
C ASN A 148 5.28 4.82 2.45
N VAL A 149 6.42 4.91 1.75
CA VAL A 149 7.77 4.96 2.32
C VAL A 149 8.58 5.97 1.50
N ARG A 150 8.71 7.19 2.02
CA ARG A 150 9.33 8.31 1.29
C ARG A 150 10.79 8.07 0.93
N SER A 151 11.51 7.28 1.75
CA SER A 151 12.90 6.92 1.51
C SER A 151 13.10 5.82 0.48
N GLY A 152 12.02 5.12 0.10
CA GLY A 152 12.07 3.92 -0.72
C GLY A 152 12.63 2.70 0.00
N ILE A 153 12.84 1.66 -0.80
CA ILE A 153 13.19 0.30 -0.40
C ILE A 153 14.50 -0.07 -1.13
N PRO A 154 15.66 0.14 -0.48
CA PRO A 154 16.94 -0.05 -1.14
C PRO A 154 17.19 -1.48 -1.62
N GLU A 155 16.62 -2.48 -0.93
CA GLU A 155 16.74 -3.90 -1.21
C GLU A 155 16.21 -4.28 -2.61
N ILE A 156 15.28 -3.50 -3.19
CA ILE A 156 14.77 -3.76 -4.55
C ILE A 156 15.92 -3.80 -5.57
N ARG A 157 16.92 -2.91 -5.45
CA ARG A 157 18.06 -2.87 -6.38
C ARG A 157 18.91 -4.14 -6.30
N GLU A 158 19.15 -4.61 -5.09
CA GLU A 158 19.93 -5.81 -4.84
C GLU A 158 19.17 -7.06 -5.32
N TYR A 159 17.91 -7.17 -4.91
CA TYR A 159 17.08 -8.35 -5.15
C TYR A 159 16.71 -8.53 -6.62
N TYR A 160 16.48 -7.45 -7.36
CA TYR A 160 16.11 -7.52 -8.78
C TYR A 160 17.25 -7.09 -9.72
N GLN A 161 18.46 -6.85 -9.18
CA GLN A 161 19.66 -6.51 -9.94
C GLN A 161 19.43 -5.38 -10.95
N LEU A 162 18.70 -4.34 -10.54
CA LEU A 162 18.36 -3.21 -11.42
C LEU A 162 19.65 -2.51 -11.87
N LYS A 163 19.93 -2.57 -13.18
CA LYS A 163 21.17 -2.03 -13.78
C LYS A 163 21.05 -0.57 -14.20
N SER A 164 19.81 -0.07 -14.32
CA SER A 164 19.56 1.26 -14.86
C SER A 164 19.87 2.36 -13.84
N THR A 165 20.64 3.35 -14.28
CA THR A 165 20.86 4.62 -13.57
C THR A 165 19.83 5.69 -13.97
N GLU A 166 18.89 5.38 -14.86
CA GLU A 166 17.92 6.36 -15.40
C GLU A 166 16.89 6.80 -14.35
N TYR A 167 16.69 6.02 -13.28
CA TYR A 167 15.74 6.32 -12.21
C TYR A 167 16.39 6.97 -10.97
N ARG A 168 17.33 7.91 -11.19
CA ARG A 168 17.92 8.78 -10.13
C ARG A 168 16.91 9.55 -9.26
N THR A 169 15.62 9.44 -9.55
CA THR A 169 14.50 10.03 -8.82
C THR A 169 13.96 9.14 -7.69
N GLY A 170 14.54 7.95 -7.47
CA GLY A 170 14.14 7.02 -6.39
C GLY A 170 12.91 6.15 -6.72
N LYS A 171 12.32 6.32 -7.91
CA LYS A 171 11.20 5.50 -8.40
C LYS A 171 11.53 4.02 -8.46
N ASP A 172 12.79 3.69 -8.73
CA ASP A 172 13.29 2.32 -8.78
C ASP A 172 13.34 1.62 -7.42
N GLN A 173 13.28 2.40 -6.35
CA GLN A 173 13.18 1.93 -4.98
C GLN A 173 11.79 2.22 -4.40
N LEU A 174 10.82 2.62 -5.24
CA LEU A 174 9.48 3.04 -4.80
C LEU A 174 9.53 4.20 -3.77
N ALA A 175 10.55 5.06 -3.85
CA ALA A 175 10.72 6.20 -2.95
C ALA A 175 9.69 7.29 -3.26
N GLY A 176 8.61 7.30 -2.51
CA GLY A 176 7.54 8.27 -2.70
C GLY A 176 6.27 7.91 -1.95
N LEU A 177 5.30 8.81 -2.05
CA LEU A 177 4.04 8.74 -1.31
C LEU A 177 2.87 8.97 -2.25
N ASP A 178 1.87 8.11 -2.24
CA ASP A 178 0.55 8.45 -2.77
C ASP A 178 -0.29 9.22 -1.74
N CYS A 179 -1.53 9.56 -2.11
CA CYS A 179 -2.39 10.41 -1.28
C CYS A 179 -2.65 9.83 0.12
N SER A 180 -3.04 8.55 0.22
CA SER A 180 -3.31 7.90 1.51
C SER A 180 -2.04 7.37 2.16
N GLY A 181 -1.02 7.04 1.37
CA GLY A 181 0.31 6.63 1.81
C GLY A 181 1.06 7.73 2.56
N LEU A 182 0.82 8.99 2.22
CA LEU A 182 1.30 10.15 2.99
C LEU A 182 0.79 10.13 4.44
N LEU A 183 -0.52 9.93 4.64
CA LEU A 183 -1.11 9.82 5.97
C LEU A 183 -0.66 8.54 6.70
N TYR A 184 -0.59 7.44 5.95
CA TYR A 184 -0.18 6.15 6.47
C TYR A 184 1.25 6.19 7.02
N GLU A 185 2.19 6.77 6.28
CA GLU A 185 3.57 6.95 6.75
C GLU A 185 3.62 7.86 7.98
N ALA A 186 3.02 9.06 7.91
CA ALA A 186 3.08 10.05 8.99
C ALA A 186 2.45 9.56 10.31
N SER A 187 1.50 8.62 10.23
CA SER A 187 0.84 8.00 11.37
C SER A 187 1.51 6.70 11.84
N GLY A 188 2.63 6.28 11.24
CA GLY A 188 3.27 4.99 11.57
C GLY A 188 2.38 3.78 11.24
N GLY A 189 1.55 3.89 10.21
CA GLY A 189 0.58 2.89 9.79
C GLY A 189 -0.59 2.73 10.76
N SER A 190 -1.05 3.82 11.38
CA SER A 190 -2.19 3.82 12.32
C SER A 190 -3.51 4.21 11.65
N THR A 191 -3.50 4.47 10.34
CA THR A 191 -4.69 4.77 9.54
C THR A 191 -4.89 3.70 8.48
N PRO A 192 -6.11 3.55 7.93
CA PRO A 192 -6.29 2.73 6.74
C PRO A 192 -5.39 3.18 5.58
N ARG A 193 -4.93 2.22 4.78
CA ARG A 193 -3.94 2.48 3.73
C ARG A 193 -4.57 2.99 2.42
N ASN A 194 -5.84 2.73 2.16
CA ASN A 194 -6.51 3.14 0.93
C ASN A 194 -7.67 4.13 1.20
N THR A 195 -8.04 4.89 0.18
CA THR A 195 -9.09 5.91 0.30
C THR A 195 -10.50 5.31 0.42
N SER A 196 -10.74 4.10 -0.07
CA SER A 196 -12.03 3.39 0.09
C SER A 196 -12.34 3.04 1.55
N GLU A 197 -11.34 2.84 2.39
CA GLU A 197 -11.52 2.66 3.83
C GLU A 197 -11.48 4.00 4.56
N LEU A 198 -10.64 4.95 4.14
CA LEU A 198 -10.55 6.28 4.77
C LEU A 198 -11.87 7.05 4.73
N VAL A 199 -12.70 6.87 3.69
CA VAL A 199 -14.05 7.47 3.65
C VAL A 199 -14.97 6.99 4.78
N HIS A 200 -14.63 5.91 5.48
CA HIS A 200 -15.37 5.39 6.64
C HIS A 200 -14.58 5.50 7.97
N TYR A 201 -13.38 6.09 7.94
CA TYR A 201 -12.49 6.13 9.09
C TYR A 201 -12.71 7.37 9.96
N GLY A 202 -12.76 7.19 11.29
CA GLY A 202 -13.00 8.28 12.23
C GLY A 202 -14.46 8.78 12.26
N LYS A 203 -14.68 9.95 12.85
CA LYS A 203 -16.01 10.56 13.00
C LYS A 203 -16.31 11.47 11.81
N GLY A 204 -17.51 11.37 11.26
CA GLY A 204 -18.01 12.35 10.27
C GLY A 204 -18.12 13.75 10.86
N VAL A 205 -17.79 14.75 10.04
CA VAL A 205 -18.07 16.16 10.31
C VAL A 205 -19.23 16.58 9.43
N GLU A 206 -20.22 17.27 10.02
CA GLU A 206 -21.39 17.76 9.30
C GLU A 206 -21.00 18.89 8.34
N ILE A 207 -21.11 18.62 7.04
CA ILE A 207 -20.66 19.53 5.97
C ILE A 207 -21.66 19.70 4.83
N ASP A 208 -22.81 19.02 4.85
CA ASP A 208 -23.81 19.14 3.78
C ASP A 208 -24.16 20.61 3.51
N GLY A 209 -24.04 21.02 2.24
CA GLY A 209 -24.41 22.35 1.79
C GLY A 209 -23.44 23.48 2.17
N LEU A 210 -22.34 23.21 2.86
CA LEU A 210 -21.39 24.25 3.27
C LEU A 210 -20.55 24.79 2.11
N GLY A 211 -20.32 26.10 2.11
CA GLY A 211 -19.37 26.78 1.22
C GLY A 211 -17.91 26.61 1.66
N PRO A 212 -16.92 26.94 0.82
CA PRO A 212 -15.51 26.81 1.15
C PRO A 212 -15.10 27.65 2.38
N GLU A 213 -15.67 28.85 2.56
CA GLU A 213 -15.38 29.73 3.70
C GLU A 213 -15.82 29.09 5.01
N MET A 214 -17.06 28.57 5.05
CA MET A 214 -17.59 27.92 6.24
C MET A 214 -16.84 26.62 6.55
N LEU A 215 -16.48 25.86 5.51
CA LEU A 215 -15.64 24.67 5.66
C LEU A 215 -14.29 25.01 6.29
N ALA A 216 -13.60 26.03 5.81
CA ALA A 216 -12.30 26.42 6.35
C ALA A 216 -12.36 26.85 7.82
N GLN A 217 -13.50 27.37 8.29
CA GLN A 217 -13.70 27.75 9.68
C GLN A 217 -13.92 26.54 10.62
N ILE A 218 -14.55 25.47 10.13
CA ILE A 218 -14.89 24.30 10.97
C ILE A 218 -13.85 23.18 10.93
N LEU A 219 -13.04 23.15 9.88
CA LEU A 219 -11.99 22.16 9.69
C LEU A 219 -10.88 22.36 10.72
N ARG A 220 -10.39 21.24 11.26
CA ARG A 220 -9.34 21.21 12.28
C ARG A 220 -8.10 20.48 11.74
N PRO A 221 -6.91 20.76 12.28
CA PRO A 221 -5.72 20.02 11.89
C PRO A 221 -5.91 18.51 12.04
N LEU A 222 -5.47 17.77 11.03
CA LEU A 222 -5.66 16.34 10.77
C LEU A 222 -7.06 15.91 10.35
N ASP A 223 -8.05 16.81 10.19
CA ASP A 223 -9.28 16.44 9.49
C ASP A 223 -8.94 16.02 8.04
N LEU A 224 -9.59 14.96 7.55
CA LEU A 224 -9.41 14.44 6.20
C LEU A 224 -10.55 14.95 5.32
N VAL A 225 -10.21 15.61 4.22
CA VAL A 225 -11.16 15.88 3.12
C VAL A 225 -10.99 14.75 2.11
N VAL A 226 -11.94 13.82 2.06
CA VAL A 226 -11.72 12.50 1.46
C VAL A 226 -12.86 12.06 0.53
N TRP A 227 -12.50 11.36 -0.54
CA TRP A 227 -13.42 10.70 -1.47
C TRP A 227 -12.72 9.49 -2.12
N PRO A 228 -13.46 8.59 -2.79
CA PRO A 228 -12.83 7.45 -3.47
C PRO A 228 -11.83 7.93 -4.51
N GLY A 229 -10.55 7.58 -4.29
CA GLY A 229 -9.43 7.92 -5.16
C GLY A 229 -8.57 9.10 -4.71
N HIS A 230 -8.91 9.86 -3.67
CA HIS A 230 -8.01 10.90 -3.14
C HIS A 230 -8.33 11.33 -1.70
N VAL A 231 -7.33 11.85 -1.01
CA VAL A 231 -7.46 12.46 0.32
C VAL A 231 -6.59 13.71 0.43
N LEU A 232 -7.13 14.72 1.09
CA LEU A 232 -6.41 15.91 1.54
C LEU A 232 -6.38 15.90 3.07
N ILE A 233 -5.28 16.36 3.67
CA ILE A 233 -5.09 16.35 5.12
C ILE A 233 -4.92 17.79 5.59
N VAL A 234 -5.86 18.27 6.41
CA VAL A 234 -5.84 19.63 6.95
C VAL A 234 -4.64 19.78 7.88
N LEU A 235 -3.84 20.83 7.67
CA LEU A 235 -2.76 21.22 8.57
C LEU A 235 -3.25 22.36 9.49
N ASP A 236 -2.35 22.89 10.31
CA ASP A 236 -2.54 24.15 11.01
C ASP A 236 -2.39 25.37 10.08
N ASN A 237 -2.74 26.55 10.57
CA ASN A 237 -2.56 27.85 9.90
C ASN A 237 -3.27 28.01 8.55
N GLY A 238 -4.41 27.34 8.36
CA GLY A 238 -5.21 27.48 7.14
C GLY A 238 -4.54 26.82 5.92
N GLU A 239 -3.74 25.79 6.16
CA GLU A 239 -3.07 25.01 5.11
C GLU A 239 -3.64 23.59 4.99
N ILE A 240 -3.39 22.97 3.84
CA ILE A 240 -3.70 21.58 3.58
C ILE A 240 -2.52 20.93 2.88
N ILE A 241 -2.35 19.62 3.08
CA ILE A 241 -1.33 18.83 2.38
C ILE A 241 -1.99 17.67 1.62
N GLU A 242 -1.46 17.38 0.44
CA GLU A 242 -1.88 16.27 -0.40
C GLU A 242 -0.71 15.74 -1.23
N SER A 243 -0.71 14.46 -1.54
CA SER A 243 0.15 13.91 -2.61
C SER A 243 -0.65 13.77 -3.90
N ARG A 244 -0.27 14.50 -4.95
CA ARG A 244 -1.02 14.58 -6.21
C ARG A 244 -0.31 13.86 -7.34
N LEU A 245 -1.08 13.07 -8.09
CA LEU A 245 -0.67 12.59 -9.40
C LEU A 245 -1.12 13.59 -10.48
N ASN A 246 -0.15 14.09 -11.26
CA ASN A 246 -0.36 14.92 -12.43
C ASN A 246 0.20 14.17 -13.65
N CYS A 247 -0.70 13.69 -14.53
CA CYS A 247 -0.31 12.94 -15.73
C CYS A 247 0.02 13.84 -16.95
N ASP A 248 -0.11 15.16 -16.81
CA ASP A 248 0.05 16.15 -17.89
C ASP A 248 1.45 16.79 -17.91
N GLY A 249 2.44 16.14 -17.29
CA GLY A 249 3.81 16.63 -17.21
C GLY A 249 4.07 17.65 -16.09
N ARG A 250 3.03 18.11 -15.37
CA ARG A 250 3.24 18.90 -14.15
C ARG A 250 3.85 18.04 -13.04
N LYS A 251 4.60 18.67 -12.14
CA LYS A 251 5.25 17.97 -11.02
C LYS A 251 4.20 17.25 -10.16
N SER A 252 4.36 15.93 -10.03
CA SER A 252 3.58 15.10 -9.11
C SER A 252 4.28 15.01 -7.75
N GLY A 253 3.51 14.82 -6.69
CA GLY A 253 4.05 14.60 -5.34
C GLY A 253 3.33 15.37 -4.25
N VAL A 254 3.97 15.39 -3.08
CA VAL A 254 3.46 16.02 -1.87
C VAL A 254 3.59 17.54 -1.95
N VAL A 255 2.48 18.24 -1.78
CA VAL A 255 2.42 19.70 -1.80
C VAL A 255 1.60 20.24 -0.64
N ILE A 256 2.04 21.35 -0.07
CA ILE A 256 1.29 22.16 0.89
C ILE A 256 0.64 23.33 0.14
N ARG A 257 -0.62 23.62 0.45
CA ARG A 257 -1.40 24.67 -0.22
C ARG A 257 -2.30 25.40 0.77
N PRO A 258 -2.71 26.65 0.47
CA PRO A 258 -3.78 27.30 1.22
C PRO A 258 -5.07 26.48 1.17
N LEU A 259 -5.70 26.28 2.33
CA LEU A 259 -6.91 25.49 2.51
C LEU A 259 -8.06 26.05 1.66
N MET A 260 -8.28 27.35 1.72
CA MET A 260 -9.36 28.04 0.98
C MET A 260 -9.26 27.83 -0.53
N ASP A 261 -8.06 28.02 -1.10
CA ASP A 261 -7.83 27.83 -2.53
C ASP A 261 -8.13 26.39 -2.93
N ARG A 262 -7.69 25.43 -2.10
CA ARG A 262 -7.87 24.02 -2.43
C ARG A 262 -9.32 23.59 -2.32
N LEU A 263 -10.04 24.02 -1.29
CA LEU A 263 -11.47 23.79 -1.13
C LEU A 263 -12.24 24.36 -2.32
N SER A 264 -11.92 25.60 -2.71
CA SER A 264 -12.54 26.24 -3.87
C SER A 264 -12.28 25.48 -5.17
N GLU A 265 -11.08 24.93 -5.36
CA GLU A 265 -10.73 24.11 -6.53
C GLU A 265 -11.52 22.79 -6.57
N ILE A 266 -11.57 22.04 -5.45
CA ILE A 266 -12.31 20.76 -5.43
C ILE A 266 -13.82 20.97 -5.59
N MET A 267 -14.35 22.09 -5.08
CA MET A 267 -15.78 22.38 -5.11
C MET A 267 -16.31 22.75 -6.50
N ARG A 268 -15.43 23.00 -7.48
CA ARG A 268 -15.82 23.13 -8.90
C ARG A 268 -16.32 21.81 -9.49
N GLY A 269 -15.88 20.67 -8.93
CA GLY A 269 -16.20 19.34 -9.44
C GLY A 269 -16.87 18.41 -8.44
N ARG A 270 -16.94 18.79 -7.16
CA ARG A 270 -17.49 17.98 -6.06
C ARG A 270 -18.29 18.81 -5.07
N LYS A 271 -19.30 18.21 -4.45
CA LYS A 271 -20.06 18.85 -3.38
C LYS A 271 -19.64 18.29 -2.01
N PRO A 272 -19.52 19.12 -0.96
CA PRO A 272 -19.39 18.60 0.38
C PRO A 272 -20.66 17.84 0.74
N SER A 273 -20.49 16.65 1.32
CA SER A 273 -21.62 15.90 1.85
C SER A 273 -21.28 15.08 3.08
N ASN A 274 -22.30 14.76 3.86
CA ASN A 274 -22.22 13.82 4.98
C ASN A 274 -22.25 12.36 4.51
N ASN A 275 -22.73 12.12 3.29
CA ASN A 275 -22.87 10.80 2.69
C ASN A 275 -22.08 10.68 1.37
N ILE A 276 -21.58 9.47 1.11
CA ILE A 276 -20.84 9.21 -0.12
C ILE A 276 -21.83 8.96 -1.25
N VAL A 277 -21.74 9.77 -2.31
CA VAL A 277 -22.55 9.59 -3.52
C VAL A 277 -21.59 9.32 -4.67
N SER A 278 -21.51 8.04 -5.06
CA SER A 278 -20.70 7.57 -6.18
C SER A 278 -21.46 7.80 -7.50
N GLY A 279 -21.55 9.06 -7.96
CA GLY A 279 -22.23 9.42 -9.21
C GLY A 279 -21.31 9.46 -10.44
N LYS A 280 -21.83 9.10 -11.62
CA LYS A 280 -21.08 9.13 -12.90
C LYS A 280 -20.87 10.53 -13.48
N THR A 281 -21.66 11.54 -13.11
CA THR A 281 -21.50 12.95 -13.56
C THR A 281 -22.22 13.90 -12.59
N GLY A 282 -21.64 15.08 -12.32
CA GLY A 282 -22.27 16.20 -11.58
C GLY A 282 -22.56 16.03 -10.07
N ASN A 283 -22.60 14.79 -9.56
CA ASN A 283 -23.00 14.45 -8.19
C ASN A 283 -21.88 13.83 -7.35
N LYS A 284 -20.62 14.05 -7.71
CA LYS A 284 -19.49 13.55 -6.91
C LYS A 284 -19.46 14.31 -5.59
N THR A 285 -19.41 13.59 -4.49
CA THR A 285 -19.24 14.21 -3.17
C THR A 285 -17.82 14.04 -2.64
N PHE A 286 -17.49 14.84 -1.64
CA PHE A 286 -16.42 14.55 -0.70
C PHE A 286 -16.96 14.61 0.73
N LEU A 287 -16.30 13.90 1.63
CA LEU A 287 -16.61 13.83 3.04
C LEU A 287 -15.53 14.54 3.84
N VAL A 288 -15.85 14.87 5.09
CA VAL A 288 -14.85 15.24 6.09
C VAL A 288 -14.84 14.23 7.23
N ARG A 289 -13.64 13.71 7.53
CA ARG A 289 -13.42 12.74 8.59
C ARG A 289 -12.43 13.25 9.63
N ARG A 290 -12.87 13.30 10.88
CA ARG A 290 -12.04 13.62 12.03
C ARG A 290 -11.60 12.33 12.70
N TRP A 291 -10.32 11.99 12.62
CA TRP A 291 -9.81 10.69 13.06
C TRP A 291 -8.87 10.79 14.27
N HIS A 292 -8.09 11.87 14.37
CA HIS A 292 -7.15 12.08 15.45
C HIS A 292 -7.83 12.68 16.69
N ASN A 293 -7.44 12.27 17.90
CA ASN A 293 -8.01 12.72 19.18
C ASN A 293 -9.52 12.47 19.36
N ILE A 294 -10.10 11.44 18.72
CA ILE A 294 -11.36 10.87 19.21
C ILE A 294 -10.99 10.18 20.52
N GLY A 295 -11.26 10.85 21.65
CA GLY A 295 -10.72 10.50 22.97
C GLY A 295 -10.73 8.99 23.23
N SER A 296 -9.55 8.44 23.55
CA SER A 296 -9.35 7.18 24.28
C SER A 296 -10.54 6.21 24.24
N MET A 297 -10.96 5.74 23.06
CA MET A 297 -11.61 4.44 23.00
C MET A 297 -10.48 3.44 22.90
N GLN A 298 -10.06 2.97 24.08
CA GLN A 298 -9.30 1.73 24.21
C GLN A 298 -10.00 0.69 23.33
N SER A 299 -9.31 0.25 22.28
CA SER A 299 -9.66 -0.95 21.55
C SER A 299 -9.76 -2.10 22.54
N LYS A 300 -10.94 -2.68 22.68
CA LYS A 300 -11.09 -4.05 23.15
C LYS A 300 -10.52 -5.01 22.12
#